data_AF-A0A934DFF1-F1
#
_entry.id   AF-A0A934DFF1-F1
#
_cell.length_a   1.000
_cell.length_b   1.000
_cell.length_c   1.000
_cell.angle_alpha   90.00
_cell.angle_beta   90.00
_cell.angle_gamma   90.00
#
_symmetry.space_group_name_H-M   'P 1'
#
loop_
_entity.id
_entity.type
_entity.pdbx_description
1 polymer ?
#
loop_
_entity_poly.entity_id
_entity_poly.type
_entity_poly.pdbx_seq_one_letter_code
_entity_poly.pdbx_strand_id
1 'polypeptide(L)'
;EIVNVGFRYTTLRTTENHLIMVPNSVIMQNVVTFHGNSESDNKPVVQVDVMLGYDMPPETARLQLLKVLHDEPEVLAAPEPMVRLMSLNDSGITYQLRFYINNPADRIHVQDSIYSQVWYAVNRAGYSFPFPHRQIITAEAKKPFIFSREHIALELRQSELFAVLDDATISSLAELAPVEVFGPGEVVVREGDDGSSLFIVLKGTLEVSVDEAVVGSIHEDSFFGEMSLLTGVPRSATVRASSEVWLAEVTKQLLEPIFVSNPLVLEKLSSILAEREQRTKASQTVEGGAVAAALGQEGYLARLKLFFGL
;
A
#
# COMPACT_ATOMS: atom_id res chain seq x y z
N GLU A 1 35.17 24.75 27.23
CA GLU A 1 36.40 24.82 28.06
C GLU A 1 36.07 24.89 29.55
N ILE A 2 36.99 24.50 30.44
CA ILE A 2 36.83 24.66 31.90
C ILE A 2 37.29 26.07 32.27
N VAL A 3 36.41 26.86 32.88
CA VAL A 3 36.70 28.25 33.27
C VAL A 3 37.18 28.33 34.72
N ASN A 4 36.56 27.55 35.61
CA ASN A 4 36.92 27.53 37.03
C ASN A 4 36.46 26.20 37.66
N VAL A 5 37.26 25.67 38.58
CA VAL A 5 36.91 24.51 39.41
C VAL A 5 36.68 24.99 40.84
N GLY A 6 35.42 25.14 41.23
CA GLY A 6 35.03 25.54 42.58
C GLY A 6 34.80 24.33 43.51
N PHE A 7 34.56 24.61 44.79
CA PHE A 7 34.38 23.56 45.81
C PHE A 7 33.12 22.70 45.58
N ARG A 8 32.01 23.31 45.13
CA ARG A 8 30.72 22.60 44.92
C ARG A 8 30.40 22.31 43.45
N TYR A 9 30.90 23.14 42.54
CA TYR A 9 30.62 23.06 41.12
C TYR A 9 31.84 23.45 40.30
N THR A 10 31.88 22.96 39.07
CA THR A 10 32.83 23.35 38.03
C THR A 10 32.09 24.18 36.99
N THR A 11 32.67 25.32 36.61
CA THR A 11 32.12 26.20 35.58
C THR A 11 32.74 25.86 34.23
N LEU A 12 31.89 25.51 33.27
CA LEU A 12 32.24 25.23 31.89
C LEU A 12 31.74 26.35 30.98
N ARG A 13 32.49 26.66 29.93
CA ARG A 13 32.03 27.52 28.82
C ARG A 13 31.77 26.66 27.59
N THR A 14 30.58 26.79 27.00
CA THR A 14 30.21 26.11 25.75
C THR A 14 30.87 26.77 24.52
N THR A 15 30.81 26.11 23.36
CA THR A 15 31.23 26.69 22.08
C THR A 15 30.41 27.92 21.67
N GLU A 16 29.19 28.04 22.19
CA GLU A 16 28.31 29.21 22.03
C GLU A 16 28.54 30.29 23.09
N ASN A 17 29.62 30.18 23.88
CA ASN A 17 30.00 31.14 24.93
C ASN A 17 29.01 31.24 26.11
N HIS A 18 28.17 30.22 26.32
CA HIS A 18 27.33 30.11 27.53
C HIS A 18 28.12 29.53 28.70
N LEU A 19 27.89 30.04 29.91
CA LEU A 19 28.47 29.50 31.14
C LEU A 19 27.51 28.49 31.78
N ILE A 20 28.00 27.28 31.98
CA ILE A 20 27.26 26.17 32.62
C ILE A 20 27.97 25.81 33.92
N MET A 21 27.20 25.72 35.01
CA MET A 21 27.70 25.23 36.30
C MET A 21 27.29 23.78 36.49
N VAL A 22 28.28 22.90 36.65
CA VAL A 22 28.04 21.46 36.85
C VAL A 22 28.47 21.08 38.27
N PRO A 23 27.59 20.50 39.11
CA PRO A 23 27.96 20.03 40.44
C PRO A 23 29.08 18.97 40.37
N ASN A 24 30.07 19.08 41.25
CA ASN A 24 31.23 18.17 41.21
C ASN A 24 30.84 16.70 41.45
N SER A 25 29.79 16.45 42.25
CA SER A 25 29.25 15.11 42.47
C SER A 25 28.76 14.45 41.18
N VAL A 26 28.17 15.22 40.26
CA VAL A 26 27.67 14.73 38.97
C VAL A 26 28.83 14.40 38.03
N ILE A 27 29.89 15.21 38.04
CA ILE A 27 31.09 14.94 37.22
C ILE A 27 31.76 13.65 37.69
N MET A 28 31.90 13.44 39.00
CA MET A 28 32.56 12.26 39.57
C MET A 28 31.77 10.96 39.39
N GLN A 29 30.46 11.04 39.19
CA GLN A 29 29.60 9.86 38.99
C GLN A 29 29.50 9.41 37.53
N ASN A 30 29.98 10.23 36.58
CA ASN A 30 29.86 9.97 35.15
C ASN A 30 31.24 9.78 34.49
N VAL A 31 31.27 9.08 33.35
CA VAL A 31 32.50 8.93 32.57
C VAL A 31 32.87 10.27 31.95
N VAL A 32 33.99 10.84 32.38
CA VAL A 32 34.53 12.08 31.82
C VAL A 32 35.49 11.74 30.68
N THR A 33 35.14 12.14 29.46
CA THR A 33 36.01 11.97 28.29
C THR A 33 36.91 13.20 28.16
N PHE A 34 38.23 12.99 28.19
CA PHE A 34 39.21 14.05 28.00
C PHE A 34 39.64 14.13 26.53
N HIS A 35 39.52 15.30 25.92
CA HIS A 35 39.83 15.52 24.49
C HIS A 35 41.21 16.16 24.23
N GLY A 36 42.11 16.17 25.22
CA GLY A 36 43.53 16.51 25.03
C GLY A 36 43.88 17.99 25.19
N ASN A 37 45.05 18.26 25.78
CA ASN A 37 45.86 19.47 25.56
C ASN A 37 46.92 19.16 24.50
N SER A 38 47.42 20.19 23.82
CA SER A 38 48.40 20.15 22.71
C SER A 38 49.75 19.43 22.99
N GLU A 39 49.98 18.88 24.20
CA GLU A 39 51.24 18.24 24.63
C GLU A 39 51.15 16.71 24.86
N SER A 40 50.04 16.06 24.51
CA SER A 40 49.86 14.61 24.62
C SER A 40 49.92 13.93 23.24
N ASP A 41 50.52 12.73 23.17
CA ASP A 41 50.58 11.86 21.98
C ASP A 41 49.20 11.50 21.38
N ASN A 42 48.10 11.79 22.10
CA ASN A 42 46.73 11.57 21.65
C ASN A 42 46.11 12.84 21.06
N LYS A 43 46.53 13.20 19.84
CA LYS A 43 45.89 14.23 19.01
C LYS A 43 44.41 13.88 18.77
N PRO A 44 43.48 14.85 18.81
CA PRO A 44 42.06 14.61 18.54
C PRO A 44 41.86 14.05 17.13
N VAL A 45 41.15 12.93 17.04
CA VAL A 45 40.76 12.31 15.77
C VAL A 45 39.41 12.85 15.32
N VAL A 46 39.33 13.24 14.07
CA VAL A 46 38.10 13.65 13.40
C VAL A 46 37.72 12.57 12.38
N GLN A 47 36.44 12.23 12.36
CA GLN A 47 35.84 11.32 11.38
C GLN A 47 34.77 12.08 10.60
N VAL A 48 34.81 11.92 9.28
CA VAL A 48 33.89 12.53 8.33
C VAL A 48 33.48 11.46 7.34
N ASP A 49 32.19 11.31 7.08
CA ASP A 49 31.67 10.35 6.14
C ASP A 49 31.16 11.06 4.88
N VAL A 50 31.56 10.56 3.71
CA VAL A 50 31.16 11.09 2.40
C VAL A 50 30.62 9.94 1.55
N MET A 51 29.43 10.12 0.97
CA MET A 51 28.86 9.17 0.02
C MET A 51 29.13 9.63 -1.42
N LEU A 52 29.75 8.77 -2.23
CA LEU A 52 30.06 9.02 -3.63
C LEU A 52 29.32 8.03 -4.52
N GLY A 53 29.04 8.41 -5.77
CA GLY A 53 28.28 7.57 -6.70
C GLY A 53 29.05 6.32 -7.13
N TYR A 54 28.32 5.30 -7.60
CA TYR A 54 28.89 4.06 -8.13
C TYR A 54 29.64 4.24 -9.46
N ASP A 55 29.47 5.39 -10.11
CA ASP A 55 30.19 5.81 -11.29
C ASP A 55 31.65 6.16 -11.00
N MET A 56 31.99 6.54 -9.75
CA MET A 56 33.37 6.83 -9.35
C MET A 56 34.09 5.56 -8.85
N PRO A 57 35.16 5.08 -9.52
CA PRO A 57 35.90 3.91 -9.07
C PRO A 57 36.51 4.12 -7.68
N PRO A 58 36.49 3.12 -6.77
CA PRO A 58 36.94 3.31 -5.39
C PRO A 58 38.38 3.78 -5.21
N GLU A 59 39.30 3.37 -6.08
CA GLU A 59 40.68 3.87 -6.07
C GLU A 59 40.75 5.36 -6.43
N THR A 60 39.94 5.80 -7.40
CA THR A 60 39.87 7.22 -7.80
C THR A 60 39.27 8.06 -6.67
N ALA A 61 38.19 7.59 -6.06
CA ALA A 61 37.59 8.21 -4.89
C ALA A 61 38.61 8.39 -3.75
N ARG A 62 39.32 7.31 -3.41
CA ARG A 62 40.33 7.34 -2.33
C ARG A 62 41.43 8.36 -2.61
N LEU A 63 41.95 8.38 -3.83
CA LEU A 63 43.01 9.32 -4.22
C LEU A 63 42.55 10.78 -4.13
N GLN A 64 41.34 11.10 -4.60
CA GLN A 64 40.80 12.46 -4.52
C GLN A 64 40.56 12.89 -3.07
N LEU A 65 39.96 12.02 -2.26
CA LEU A 65 39.67 12.31 -0.85
C LEU A 65 40.95 12.45 -0.01
N LEU A 66 41.95 11.58 -0.22
CA LEU A 66 43.25 11.70 0.45
C LEU A 66 43.97 12.99 0.06
N LYS A 67 43.91 13.37 -1.23
CA LYS A 67 44.49 14.64 -1.69
C LYS A 67 43.89 15.83 -0.96
N VAL A 68 42.56 15.87 -0.80
CA VAL A 68 41.89 16.93 -0.03
C VAL A 68 42.38 16.97 1.42
N LEU A 69 42.57 15.82 2.06
CA LEU A 69 43.10 15.77 3.43
C LEU A 69 44.56 16.26 3.52
N HIS A 70 45.38 16.04 2.49
CA HIS A 70 46.76 16.53 2.45
C HIS A 70 46.88 18.01 2.12
N ASP A 71 45.95 18.55 1.32
CA ASP A 71 45.94 19.95 0.93
C ASP A 71 45.37 20.86 2.05
N GLU A 72 44.68 20.29 3.05
CA GLU A 72 44.09 21.05 4.17
C GLU A 72 45.12 21.41 5.26
N PRO A 73 45.39 22.71 5.52
CA PRO A 73 46.46 23.14 6.43
C PRO A 73 46.28 22.72 7.90
N GLU A 74 45.03 22.58 8.35
CA GLU A 74 44.70 22.22 9.73
C GLU A 74 44.76 20.71 9.99
N VAL A 75 44.88 19.91 8.91
CA VAL A 75 45.04 18.45 8.99
C VAL A 75 46.50 18.09 9.18
N LEU A 76 46.76 17.23 10.16
CA LEU A 76 48.11 16.77 10.48
C LEU A 76 48.58 15.70 9.49
N ALA A 77 49.81 15.87 8.99
CA ALA A 77 50.48 14.87 8.18
C ALA A 77 50.96 13.64 8.99
N ALA A 78 51.17 13.82 10.30
CA ALA A 78 51.58 12.76 11.22
C ALA A 78 50.74 12.84 12.52
N PRO A 79 49.92 11.82 12.83
CA PRO A 79 49.69 10.58 12.08
C PRO A 79 49.04 10.77 10.70
N GLU A 80 49.28 9.85 9.76
CA GLU A 80 48.79 9.94 8.38
C GLU A 80 47.25 9.88 8.31
N PRO A 81 46.60 10.77 7.56
CA PRO A 81 45.16 10.69 7.32
C PRO A 81 44.80 9.42 6.54
N MET A 82 43.62 8.86 6.79
CA MET A 82 43.17 7.62 6.16
C MET A 82 41.79 7.79 5.54
N VAL A 83 41.59 7.14 4.40
CA VAL A 83 40.27 7.03 3.76
C VAL A 83 39.91 5.56 3.59
N ARG A 84 38.75 5.16 4.09
CA ARG A 84 38.27 3.76 4.05
C ARG A 84 36.89 3.69 3.42
N LEU A 85 36.67 2.68 2.58
CA LEU A 85 35.34 2.31 2.13
C LEU A 85 34.62 1.60 3.29
N MET A 86 33.45 2.10 3.68
CA MET A 86 32.67 1.60 4.81
C MET A 86 31.54 0.67 4.38
N SER A 87 30.77 1.08 3.37
CA SER A 87 29.60 0.32 2.90
C SER A 87 29.26 0.64 1.44
N LEU A 88 28.54 -0.29 0.82
CA LEU A 88 27.87 -0.14 -0.47
C LEU A 88 26.37 0.03 -0.19
N ASN A 89 25.81 1.23 -0.41
CA ASN A 89 24.42 1.57 -0.10
C ASN A 89 23.56 1.68 -1.37
N ASP A 90 22.25 1.86 -1.22
CA ASP A 90 21.30 1.91 -2.34
C ASP A 90 21.64 2.96 -3.41
N SER A 91 22.26 4.08 -3.02
CA SER A 91 22.56 5.20 -3.93
C SER A 91 24.06 5.41 -4.19
N GLY A 92 24.95 4.78 -3.42
CA GLY A 92 26.38 5.02 -3.59
C GLY A 92 27.24 4.31 -2.55
N ILE A 93 28.53 4.61 -2.57
CA ILE A 93 29.55 4.03 -1.70
C ILE A 93 29.89 5.06 -0.60
N THR A 94 29.81 4.64 0.67
CA THR A 94 30.24 5.50 1.79
C THR A 94 31.72 5.33 2.06
N TYR A 95 32.43 6.45 2.12
CA TYR A 95 33.83 6.54 2.54
C TYR A 95 33.93 7.29 3.85
N GLN A 96 34.73 6.76 4.78
CA GLN A 96 35.11 7.44 6.01
C GLN A 96 36.51 8.02 5.86
N LEU A 97 36.60 9.33 6.03
CA LEU A 97 37.83 10.10 6.16
C LEU A 97 38.14 10.21 7.64
N ARG A 98 39.32 9.75 8.04
CA ARG A 98 39.83 9.82 9.40
C ARG A 98 41.13 10.60 9.41
N PHE A 99 41.18 11.69 10.16
CA PHE A 99 42.35 12.56 10.22
C PHE A 99 42.51 13.18 11.61
N TYR A 100 43.64 13.85 11.85
CA TYR A 100 44.01 14.41 13.14
C TYR A 100 44.19 15.92 13.01
N ILE A 101 43.80 16.68 14.04
CA ILE A 101 43.95 18.14 14.11
C ILE A 101 44.72 18.53 15.38
N ASN A 102 45.31 19.73 15.42
CA ASN A 102 46.03 20.20 16.62
C ASN A 102 45.08 20.64 17.73
N ASN A 103 44.03 21.40 17.36
CA ASN A 103 43.13 22.02 18.31
C ASN A 103 41.70 21.45 18.13
N PRO A 104 41.14 20.78 19.15
CA PRO A 104 39.78 20.24 19.08
C PRO A 104 38.69 21.28 18.78
N ALA A 105 38.91 22.57 19.11
CA ALA A 105 37.93 23.63 18.89
C ALA A 105 37.69 23.90 17.39
N ASP A 106 38.69 23.64 16.55
CA ASP A 106 38.63 23.94 15.11
C ASP A 106 37.90 22.85 14.32
N ARG A 107 37.51 21.75 14.98
CA ARG A 107 36.83 20.60 14.36
C ARG A 107 35.69 21.00 13.43
N ILE A 108 34.82 21.91 13.85
CA ILE A 108 33.64 22.31 13.05
C ILE A 108 34.08 23.03 11.78
N HIS A 109 35.05 23.95 11.90
CA HIS A 109 35.59 24.71 10.79
C HIS A 109 36.31 23.81 9.78
N VAL A 110 37.18 22.91 10.27
CA VAL A 110 37.88 21.93 9.42
C VAL A 110 36.90 21.01 8.69
N GLN A 111 35.85 20.54 9.38
CA GLN A 111 34.85 19.68 8.74
C GLN A 111 34.14 20.39 7.58
N ASP A 112 33.73 21.65 7.77
CA ASP A 112 33.12 22.47 6.71
C ASP A 112 34.06 22.71 5.52
N SER A 113 35.32 23.06 5.81
CA SER A 113 36.38 23.22 4.81
C SER A 113 36.58 21.94 3.99
N ILE A 114 36.71 20.79 4.68
CA ILE A 114 36.89 19.47 4.03
C ILE A 114 35.69 19.12 3.16
N TYR A 115 34.45 19.27 3.64
CA TYR A 115 33.27 18.98 2.81
C TYR A 115 33.23 19.86 1.56
N SER A 116 33.54 21.14 1.69
CA SER A 116 33.59 22.08 0.57
C SER A 116 34.67 21.67 -0.45
N GLN A 117 35.86 21.31 0.01
CA GLN A 117 36.95 20.87 -0.86
C GLN A 117 36.65 19.54 -1.54
N VAL A 118 36.08 18.59 -0.81
CA VAL A 118 35.60 17.31 -1.37
C VAL A 118 34.57 17.56 -2.46
N TRP A 119 33.62 18.48 -2.24
CA TRP A 119 32.64 18.84 -3.26
C TRP A 119 33.32 19.34 -4.53
N TYR A 120 34.25 20.29 -4.43
CA TYR A 120 34.98 20.79 -5.61
C TYR A 120 35.87 19.72 -6.25
N ALA A 121 36.53 18.87 -5.48
CA ALA A 121 37.41 17.82 -5.99
C ALA A 121 36.63 16.78 -6.81
N VAL A 122 35.49 16.32 -6.30
CA VAL A 122 34.61 15.36 -6.97
C VAL A 122 34.07 15.94 -8.28
N ASN A 123 33.51 17.15 -8.24
CA ASN A 123 32.97 17.80 -9.45
C ASN A 123 34.06 18.08 -10.49
N ARG A 124 35.25 18.54 -10.08
CA ARG A 124 36.38 18.82 -10.98
C ARG A 124 36.93 17.54 -11.63
N ALA A 125 36.82 16.40 -10.94
CA ALA A 125 37.16 15.10 -11.49
C ALA A 125 36.09 14.54 -12.45
N GLY A 126 34.98 15.26 -12.67
CA GLY A 126 33.92 14.89 -13.62
C GLY A 126 32.86 13.95 -13.04
N TYR A 127 32.80 13.81 -11.71
CA TYR A 127 31.84 12.96 -11.02
C TYR A 127 30.79 13.79 -10.28
N SER A 128 29.71 13.13 -9.85
CA SER A 128 28.63 13.77 -9.13
C SER A 128 28.34 13.07 -7.80
N PHE A 129 27.65 13.77 -6.90
CA PHE A 129 27.14 13.15 -5.69
C PHE A 129 25.84 12.41 -6.00
N PRO A 130 25.65 11.20 -5.43
CA PRO A 130 24.50 10.38 -5.76
C PRO A 130 23.21 11.00 -5.23
N PHE A 131 22.20 11.03 -6.09
CA PHE A 131 20.81 11.28 -5.69
C PHE A 131 20.13 9.96 -5.38
N PRO A 132 19.06 9.92 -4.57
CA PRO A 132 18.29 8.70 -4.36
C PRO A 132 17.72 8.19 -5.69
N HIS A 133 18.34 7.16 -6.27
CA HIS A 133 17.85 6.52 -7.48
C HIS A 133 16.76 5.51 -7.11
N ARG A 134 15.57 5.65 -7.69
CA ARG A 134 14.50 4.64 -7.61
C ARG A 134 14.30 4.04 -8.99
N GLN A 135 14.44 2.72 -9.11
CA GLN A 135 13.97 2.03 -10.30
C GLN A 135 12.45 1.88 -10.21
N ILE A 136 11.72 2.54 -11.11
CA ILE A 136 10.27 2.34 -11.23
C ILE A 136 10.06 1.11 -12.10
N ILE A 137 9.62 0.00 -11.49
CA ILE A 137 9.16 -1.17 -12.21
C ILE A 137 7.69 -0.95 -12.54
N THR A 138 7.38 -0.52 -13.76
CA THR A 138 6.01 -0.51 -14.29
C THR A 138 5.65 -1.92 -14.76
N ALA A 139 5.24 -2.77 -13.83
CA ALA A 139 4.52 -4.00 -14.16
C ALA A 139 3.03 -3.74 -13.94
N GLU A 140 2.16 -4.27 -14.81
CA GLU A 140 0.75 -4.39 -14.47
C GLU A 140 0.65 -5.17 -13.15
N ALA A 141 -0.05 -4.59 -12.16
CA ALA A 141 -0.30 -5.30 -10.92
C ALA A 141 -1.01 -6.61 -11.27
N LYS A 142 -0.39 -7.75 -10.94
CA LYS A 142 -1.08 -9.03 -11.05
C LYS A 142 -2.35 -8.90 -10.23
N LYS A 143 -3.51 -9.03 -10.89
CA LYS A 143 -4.79 -9.01 -10.19
C LYS A 143 -4.75 -10.13 -9.15
N PRO A 144 -4.84 -9.82 -7.85
CA PRO A 144 -5.04 -10.86 -6.87
C PRO A 144 -6.36 -11.55 -7.19
N PHE A 145 -6.44 -12.86 -6.96
CA PHE A 145 -7.64 -13.67 -7.19
C PHE A 145 -8.01 -13.86 -8.67
N ILE A 146 -7.19 -14.65 -9.38
CA ILE A 146 -7.50 -15.10 -10.74
C ILE A 146 -8.44 -16.30 -10.65
N PHE A 147 -9.63 -16.18 -11.25
CA PHE A 147 -10.56 -17.29 -11.42
C PHE A 147 -10.66 -17.68 -12.89
N SER A 148 -10.90 -18.95 -13.19
CA SER A 148 -11.00 -19.41 -14.58
C SER A 148 -12.29 -18.91 -15.21
N ARG A 149 -12.18 -18.22 -16.35
CA ARG A 149 -13.33 -17.77 -17.15
C ARG A 149 -14.22 -18.93 -17.58
N GLU A 150 -13.61 -20.10 -17.82
CA GLU A 150 -14.34 -21.32 -18.17
C GLU A 150 -15.25 -21.78 -17.02
N HIS A 151 -14.79 -21.67 -15.78
CA HIS A 151 -15.63 -21.96 -14.62
C HIS A 151 -16.75 -20.93 -14.46
N ILE A 152 -16.48 -19.63 -14.63
CA ILE A 152 -17.54 -18.60 -14.57
C ILE A 152 -18.61 -18.86 -15.64
N ALA A 153 -18.21 -19.23 -16.86
CA ALA A 153 -19.13 -19.58 -17.94
C ALA A 153 -19.98 -20.81 -17.58
N LEU A 154 -19.38 -21.82 -16.94
CA LEU A 154 -20.08 -23.00 -16.47
C LEU A 154 -21.14 -22.64 -15.41
N GLU A 155 -20.78 -21.84 -14.41
CA GLU A 155 -21.71 -21.39 -13.35
C GLU A 155 -22.85 -20.52 -13.90
N LEU A 156 -22.52 -19.59 -14.80
CA LEU A 156 -23.52 -18.82 -15.53
C LEU A 156 -24.49 -19.76 -16.26
N ARG A 157 -24.00 -20.81 -16.92
CA ARG A 157 -24.87 -21.73 -17.67
C ARG A 157 -25.76 -22.59 -16.77
N GLN A 158 -25.29 -22.95 -15.58
CA GLN A 158 -26.06 -23.72 -14.59
C GLN A 158 -27.14 -22.87 -13.91
N SER A 159 -26.91 -21.56 -13.80
CA SER A 159 -27.92 -20.63 -13.28
C SER A 159 -29.18 -20.63 -14.13
N GLU A 160 -30.33 -20.90 -13.48
CA GLU A 160 -31.66 -20.86 -14.11
C GLU A 160 -31.92 -19.54 -14.86
N LEU A 161 -31.35 -18.43 -14.37
CA LEU A 161 -31.53 -17.11 -14.95
C LEU A 161 -30.86 -16.98 -16.32
N PHE A 162 -29.66 -17.53 -16.48
CA PHE A 162 -28.85 -17.33 -17.68
C PHE A 162 -28.86 -18.52 -18.64
N ALA A 163 -29.46 -19.65 -18.25
CA ALA A 163 -29.61 -20.84 -19.10
C ALA A 163 -30.30 -20.56 -20.45
N VAL A 164 -31.05 -19.47 -20.58
CA VAL A 164 -31.73 -19.03 -21.81
C VAL A 164 -30.78 -18.41 -22.84
N LEU A 165 -29.63 -17.91 -22.41
CA LEU A 165 -28.66 -17.23 -23.26
C LEU A 165 -27.87 -18.24 -24.11
N ASP A 166 -27.46 -17.82 -25.31
CA ASP A 166 -26.59 -18.63 -26.16
C ASP A 166 -25.15 -18.70 -25.63
N ASP A 167 -24.37 -19.65 -26.15
CA ASP A 167 -23.01 -19.91 -25.66
C ASP A 167 -22.07 -18.71 -25.89
N ALA A 168 -22.27 -17.97 -26.98
CA ALA A 168 -21.49 -16.77 -27.28
C ALA A 168 -21.73 -15.67 -26.24
N THR A 169 -22.99 -15.46 -25.85
CA THR A 169 -23.38 -14.48 -24.83
C THR A 169 -22.86 -14.89 -23.45
N ILE A 170 -22.98 -16.17 -23.08
CA ILE A 170 -22.44 -16.68 -21.81
C ILE A 170 -20.92 -16.50 -21.74
N SER A 171 -20.20 -16.83 -22.83
CA SER A 171 -18.75 -16.61 -22.89
C SER A 171 -18.42 -15.14 -22.73
N SER A 172 -19.12 -14.25 -23.45
CA SER A 172 -18.90 -12.80 -23.33
C SER A 172 -19.14 -12.27 -21.91
N LEU A 173 -20.18 -12.76 -21.22
CA LEU A 173 -20.43 -12.40 -19.82
C LEU A 173 -19.32 -12.91 -18.91
N ALA A 174 -18.89 -14.16 -19.06
CA ALA A 174 -17.81 -14.74 -18.26
C ALA A 174 -16.45 -14.03 -18.43
N GLU A 175 -16.20 -13.44 -19.61
CA GLU A 175 -14.99 -12.65 -19.85
C GLU A 175 -15.01 -11.26 -19.20
N LEU A 176 -16.20 -10.66 -19.10
CA LEU A 176 -16.39 -9.28 -18.67
C LEU A 176 -16.82 -9.14 -17.20
N ALA A 177 -17.40 -10.18 -16.61
CA ALA A 177 -17.83 -10.19 -15.22
C ALA A 177 -16.60 -10.10 -14.28
N PRO A 178 -16.48 -9.04 -13.46
CA PRO A 178 -15.43 -9.00 -12.44
C PRO A 178 -15.67 -10.07 -11.38
N VAL A 179 -14.57 -10.57 -10.82
CA VAL A 179 -14.59 -11.50 -9.70
C VAL A 179 -14.21 -10.73 -8.44
N GLU A 180 -15.14 -10.68 -7.50
CA GLU A 180 -14.98 -10.04 -6.20
C GLU A 180 -14.83 -11.11 -5.12
N VAL A 181 -13.88 -10.91 -4.21
CA VAL A 181 -13.59 -11.86 -3.12
C VAL A 181 -13.81 -11.17 -1.79
N PHE A 182 -14.61 -11.79 -0.93
CA PHE A 182 -14.93 -11.29 0.41
C PHE A 182 -14.51 -12.31 1.47
N GLY A 183 -13.98 -11.82 2.58
CA GLY A 183 -13.64 -12.62 3.76
C GLY A 183 -14.82 -12.81 4.71
N PRO A 184 -14.72 -13.75 5.68
CA PRO A 184 -15.77 -13.99 6.67
C PRO A 184 -16.15 -12.73 7.44
N GLY A 185 -17.45 -12.48 7.54
CA GLY A 185 -18.04 -11.33 8.23
C GLY A 185 -18.23 -10.09 7.35
N GLU A 186 -17.66 -10.04 6.14
CA GLU A 186 -17.85 -8.90 5.23
C GLU A 186 -19.24 -8.89 4.61
N VAL A 187 -19.79 -7.69 4.43
CA VAL A 187 -21.12 -7.47 3.85
C VAL A 187 -20.97 -7.21 2.36
N VAL A 188 -21.61 -8.05 1.54
CA VAL A 188 -21.58 -7.90 0.07
C VAL A 188 -22.62 -6.87 -0.38
N VAL A 189 -23.83 -6.95 0.17
CA VAL A 189 -24.92 -5.98 -0.05
C VAL A 189 -25.68 -5.75 1.25
N ARG A 190 -26.21 -4.54 1.46
CA ARG A 190 -27.10 -4.25 2.59
C ARG A 190 -28.53 -4.09 2.13
N GLU A 191 -29.46 -4.49 2.99
CA GLU A 191 -30.87 -4.21 2.82
C GLU A 191 -31.12 -2.70 2.66
N GLY A 192 -32.00 -2.34 1.72
CA GLY A 192 -32.36 -0.95 1.43
C GLY A 192 -31.38 -0.22 0.52
N ASP A 193 -30.17 -0.74 0.28
CA ASP A 193 -29.23 -0.14 -0.66
C ASP A 193 -29.79 -0.23 -2.09
N ASP A 194 -29.54 0.80 -2.89
CA ASP A 194 -29.76 0.71 -4.34
C ASP A 194 -28.76 -0.29 -4.94
N GLY A 195 -29.25 -1.17 -5.81
CA GLY A 195 -28.42 -2.16 -6.48
C GLY A 195 -28.70 -2.21 -7.98
N SER A 196 -27.64 -2.37 -8.76
CA SER A 196 -27.74 -2.54 -10.23
C SER A 196 -26.86 -3.69 -10.72
N SER A 197 -26.66 -4.68 -9.85
CA SER A 197 -25.88 -5.89 -10.12
C SER A 197 -26.46 -7.10 -9.41
N LEU A 198 -26.19 -8.28 -9.95
CA LEU A 198 -26.39 -9.55 -9.28
C LEU A 198 -25.05 -10.25 -9.13
N PHE A 199 -24.99 -11.20 -8.20
CA PHE A 199 -23.78 -11.95 -7.90
C PHE A 199 -24.05 -13.44 -8.05
N ILE A 200 -23.12 -14.15 -8.68
CA ILE A 200 -23.10 -15.61 -8.79
C ILE A 200 -22.04 -16.11 -7.83
N VAL A 201 -22.40 -17.07 -6.99
CA VAL A 201 -21.50 -17.63 -5.98
C VAL A 201 -20.64 -18.71 -6.62
N LEU A 202 -19.37 -18.38 -6.89
CA LEU A 202 -18.40 -19.28 -7.47
C LEU A 202 -17.75 -20.21 -6.43
N LYS A 203 -17.65 -19.73 -5.18
CA LYS A 203 -17.07 -20.45 -4.04
C LYS A 203 -17.58 -19.85 -2.74
N GLY A 204 -17.76 -20.69 -1.72
CA GLY A 204 -18.01 -20.28 -0.34
C GLY A 204 -19.49 -20.21 0.04
N THR A 205 -19.76 -19.71 1.25
CA THR A 205 -21.11 -19.58 1.80
C THR A 205 -21.37 -18.16 2.28
N LEU A 206 -22.60 -17.68 2.04
CA LEU A 206 -23.12 -16.42 2.54
C LEU A 206 -24.35 -16.67 3.42
N GLU A 207 -24.60 -15.73 4.31
CA GLU A 207 -25.75 -15.65 5.19
C GLU A 207 -26.61 -14.46 4.77
N VAL A 208 -27.93 -14.65 4.78
CA VAL A 208 -28.92 -13.64 4.39
C VAL A 208 -29.70 -13.22 5.63
N SER A 209 -29.79 -11.92 5.88
CA SER A 209 -30.59 -11.36 6.96
C SER A 209 -31.53 -10.25 6.47
N VAL A 210 -32.71 -10.17 7.09
CA VAL A 210 -33.71 -9.12 6.89
C VAL A 210 -34.06 -8.58 8.27
N ASP A 211 -34.08 -7.26 8.45
CA ASP A 211 -34.29 -6.63 9.76
C ASP A 211 -33.34 -7.21 10.86
N GLU A 212 -32.08 -7.47 10.49
CA GLU A 212 -31.04 -8.12 11.33
C GLU A 212 -31.32 -9.59 11.74
N ALA A 213 -32.45 -10.18 11.32
CA ALA A 213 -32.75 -11.59 11.57
C ALA A 213 -32.26 -12.46 10.40
N VAL A 214 -31.55 -13.55 10.72
CA VAL A 214 -31.06 -14.50 9.71
C VAL A 214 -32.22 -15.28 9.12
N VAL A 215 -32.43 -15.16 7.81
CA VAL A 215 -33.54 -15.78 7.08
C VAL A 215 -33.10 -16.94 6.17
N GLY A 216 -31.79 -17.12 5.97
CA GLY A 216 -31.27 -18.22 5.17
C GLY A 216 -29.77 -18.12 4.88
N SER A 217 -29.29 -19.07 4.07
CA SER A 217 -27.92 -19.11 3.57
C SER A 217 -27.90 -19.29 2.05
N ILE A 218 -26.84 -18.80 1.42
CA ILE A 218 -26.57 -18.93 -0.01
C ILE A 218 -25.26 -19.68 -0.16
N HIS A 219 -25.24 -20.69 -1.02
CA HIS A 219 -24.09 -21.55 -1.25
C HIS A 219 -23.57 -21.39 -2.68
N GLU A 220 -22.53 -22.13 -3.01
CA GLU A 220 -22.03 -22.31 -4.38
C GLU A 220 -23.17 -22.68 -5.34
N ASP A 221 -23.00 -22.38 -6.62
CA ASP A 221 -23.96 -22.60 -7.71
C ASP A 221 -25.26 -21.79 -7.60
N SER A 222 -25.34 -20.90 -6.61
CA SER A 222 -26.47 -20.00 -6.39
C SER A 222 -26.16 -18.58 -6.85
N PHE A 223 -27.19 -17.74 -6.94
CA PHE A 223 -27.03 -16.31 -7.22
C PHE A 223 -27.99 -15.49 -6.37
N PHE A 224 -27.69 -14.19 -6.22
CA PHE A 224 -28.55 -13.24 -5.52
C PHE A 224 -28.42 -11.83 -6.08
N GLY A 225 -29.39 -10.99 -5.72
CA GLY A 225 -29.42 -9.60 -6.15
C GLY A 225 -30.12 -9.37 -7.49
N GLU A 226 -30.69 -10.43 -8.08
CA GLU A 226 -31.45 -10.43 -9.31
C GLU A 226 -32.66 -9.48 -9.24
N MET A 227 -33.32 -9.39 -8.09
CA MET A 227 -34.44 -8.47 -7.90
C MET A 227 -34.00 -7.03 -8.13
N SER A 228 -32.87 -6.64 -7.55
CA SER A 228 -32.36 -5.28 -7.68
C SER A 228 -31.91 -4.98 -9.10
N LEU A 229 -31.14 -5.90 -9.70
CA LEU A 229 -30.67 -5.76 -11.08
C LEU A 229 -31.80 -5.73 -12.12
N LEU A 230 -32.85 -6.53 -11.95
CA LEU A 230 -33.84 -6.74 -12.99
C LEU A 230 -35.10 -5.89 -12.81
N THR A 231 -35.39 -5.46 -11.58
CA THR A 231 -36.60 -4.66 -11.29
C THR A 231 -36.31 -3.24 -10.82
N GLY A 232 -35.04 -2.92 -10.52
CA GLY A 232 -34.63 -1.63 -9.98
C GLY A 232 -35.11 -1.36 -8.55
N VAL A 233 -35.62 -2.37 -7.85
CA VAL A 233 -35.98 -2.26 -6.43
C VAL A 233 -34.71 -2.27 -5.58
N PRO A 234 -34.65 -1.55 -4.45
CA PRO A 234 -33.55 -1.67 -3.50
C PRO A 234 -33.33 -3.12 -3.04
N ARG A 235 -32.14 -3.41 -2.52
CA ARG A 235 -31.80 -4.73 -1.97
C ARG A 235 -32.80 -5.13 -0.88
N SER A 236 -33.37 -6.32 -0.99
CA SER A 236 -34.41 -6.81 -0.07
C SER A 236 -33.88 -7.42 1.22
N ALA A 237 -32.56 -7.62 1.32
CA ALA A 237 -31.90 -8.27 2.45
C ALA A 237 -30.43 -7.88 2.48
N THR A 238 -29.82 -7.98 3.66
CA THR A 238 -28.37 -7.91 3.83
C THR A 238 -27.77 -9.29 3.56
N VAL A 239 -26.70 -9.34 2.78
CA VAL A 239 -25.97 -10.59 2.50
C VAL A 239 -24.54 -10.46 2.98
N ARG A 240 -24.13 -11.37 3.86
CA ARG A 240 -22.82 -11.38 4.52
C ARG A 240 -22.09 -12.68 4.24
N ALA A 241 -20.79 -12.60 3.96
CA ALA A 241 -19.96 -13.77 3.79
C ALA A 241 -19.79 -14.50 5.14
N SER A 242 -20.10 -15.80 5.21
CA SER A 242 -19.84 -16.64 6.40
C SER A 242 -18.53 -17.43 6.27
N SER A 243 -18.02 -17.60 5.05
CA SER A 243 -16.67 -18.06 4.72
C SER A 243 -15.93 -17.05 3.85
N GLU A 244 -14.71 -17.36 3.38
CA GLU A 244 -14.18 -16.72 2.18
C GLU A 244 -15.13 -17.06 1.00
N VAL A 245 -15.56 -16.04 0.25
CA VAL A 245 -16.50 -16.18 -0.86
C VAL A 245 -15.95 -15.52 -2.11
N TRP A 246 -16.21 -16.16 -3.25
CA TRP A 246 -15.81 -15.65 -4.56
C TRP A 246 -17.08 -15.47 -5.38
N LEU A 247 -17.26 -14.26 -5.90
CA LEU A 247 -18.49 -13.85 -6.58
C LEU A 247 -18.17 -13.34 -7.97
N ALA A 248 -18.86 -13.85 -8.99
CA ALA A 248 -18.90 -13.17 -10.29
C ALA A 248 -20.01 -12.11 -10.23
N GLU A 249 -19.67 -10.84 -10.43
CA GLU A 249 -20.65 -9.76 -10.48
C GLU A 249 -21.13 -9.55 -11.91
N VAL A 250 -22.45 -9.64 -12.12
CA VAL A 250 -23.10 -9.32 -13.38
C VAL A 250 -23.87 -8.02 -13.20
N THR A 251 -23.36 -6.95 -13.80
CA THR A 251 -23.94 -5.60 -13.68
C THR A 251 -24.97 -5.32 -14.77
N LYS A 252 -25.79 -4.30 -14.55
CA LYS A 252 -26.75 -3.78 -15.55
C LYS A 252 -26.07 -3.48 -16.88
N GLN A 253 -24.90 -2.86 -16.83
CA GLN A 253 -24.14 -2.45 -18.01
C GLN A 253 -23.70 -3.66 -18.86
N LEU A 254 -23.47 -4.82 -18.22
CA LEU A 254 -23.15 -6.06 -18.93
C LEU A 254 -24.39 -6.69 -19.60
N LEU A 255 -25.57 -6.55 -18.99
CA LEU A 255 -26.81 -7.16 -19.50
C LEU A 255 -27.58 -6.30 -20.50
N GLU A 256 -27.50 -4.98 -20.38
CA GLU A 256 -28.27 -4.03 -21.21
C GLU A 256 -28.09 -4.28 -22.73
N PRO A 257 -26.88 -4.48 -23.28
CA PRO A 257 -26.71 -4.78 -24.71
C PRO A 257 -27.36 -6.10 -25.15
N ILE A 258 -27.41 -7.08 -24.25
CA ILE A 258 -28.00 -8.41 -24.50
C ILE A 258 -29.52 -8.27 -24.62
N PHE A 259 -30.14 -7.51 -23.72
CA PHE A 259 -31.59 -7.29 -23.72
C PHE A 259 -32.07 -6.44 -24.89
N VAL A 260 -31.30 -5.42 -25.28
CA VAL A 260 -31.57 -4.63 -26.50
C VAL A 260 -31.53 -5.53 -27.73
N SER A 261 -30.57 -6.45 -27.81
CA SER A 261 -30.36 -7.30 -28.97
C SER A 261 -31.33 -8.49 -29.03
N ASN A 262 -31.89 -8.91 -27.90
CA ASN A 262 -32.75 -10.09 -27.82
C ASN A 262 -33.93 -9.91 -26.83
N PRO A 263 -35.03 -9.25 -27.25
CA PRO A 263 -36.19 -9.01 -26.39
C PRO A 263 -36.88 -10.27 -25.86
N LEU A 264 -36.75 -11.42 -26.55
CA LEU A 264 -37.32 -12.70 -26.12
C LEU A 264 -36.65 -13.23 -24.85
N VAL A 265 -35.39 -12.87 -24.61
CA VAL A 265 -34.69 -13.22 -23.36
C VAL A 265 -35.36 -12.52 -22.18
N LEU A 266 -35.73 -11.25 -22.34
CA LEU A 266 -36.35 -10.45 -21.29
C LEU A 266 -37.73 -11.02 -20.89
N GLU A 267 -38.50 -11.51 -21.86
CA GLU A 267 -39.77 -12.21 -21.59
C GLU A 267 -39.57 -13.51 -20.78
N LYS A 268 -38.60 -14.35 -21.16
CA LYS A 268 -38.30 -15.58 -20.44
C LYS A 268 -37.75 -15.32 -19.03
N LEU A 269 -36.92 -14.29 -18.86
CA LEU A 269 -36.43 -13.86 -17.56
C LEU A 269 -37.58 -13.40 -16.66
N SER A 270 -38.55 -12.64 -17.20
CA SER A 270 -39.71 -12.20 -16.43
C SER A 270 -40.53 -13.36 -15.85
N SER A 271 -40.68 -14.47 -16.60
CA SER A 271 -41.35 -15.67 -16.08
C SER A 271 -40.55 -16.36 -14.98
N ILE A 272 -39.22 -16.50 -15.14
CA ILE A 272 -38.36 -17.16 -14.16
C ILE A 272 -38.37 -16.37 -12.83
N LEU A 273 -38.31 -15.04 -12.92
CA LEU A 273 -38.39 -14.17 -11.74
C LEU A 273 -39.73 -14.27 -11.02
N ALA A 274 -40.84 -14.27 -11.77
CA ALA A 274 -42.17 -14.41 -11.20
C ALA A 274 -42.36 -15.75 -10.47
N GLU A 275 -41.84 -16.85 -11.03
CA GLU A 275 -41.86 -18.17 -10.39
C GLU A 275 -40.99 -18.21 -9.12
N ARG A 276 -39.81 -17.58 -9.14
CA ARG A 276 -38.93 -17.52 -7.96
C ARG A 276 -39.51 -16.70 -6.83
N GLU A 277 -40.14 -15.56 -7.15
CA GLU A 277 -40.83 -14.75 -6.13
C GLU A 277 -41.90 -15.58 -5.39
N GLN A 278 -42.66 -16.40 -6.13
CA GLN A 278 -43.66 -17.30 -5.53
C GLN A 278 -43.04 -18.36 -4.64
N ARG A 279 -41.89 -18.95 -5.03
CA ARG A 279 -41.16 -19.93 -4.19
C ARG A 279 -40.63 -19.30 -2.92
N THR A 280 -40.03 -18.12 -3.01
CA THR A 280 -39.49 -17.40 -1.84
C THR A 280 -40.62 -17.02 -0.87
N LYS A 281 -41.77 -16.56 -1.37
CA LYS A 281 -42.96 -16.28 -0.55
C LYS A 281 -43.56 -17.54 0.10
N ALA A 282 -43.57 -18.67 -0.59
CA ALA A 282 -44.06 -19.93 -0.04
C ALA A 282 -43.17 -20.44 1.11
N SER A 283 -41.85 -20.25 1.00
CA SER A 283 -40.88 -20.58 2.06
C SER A 283 -40.88 -19.57 3.23
N GLN A 284 -41.38 -18.34 3.03
CA GLN A 284 -41.45 -17.27 4.03
C GLN A 284 -42.75 -17.24 4.87
N THR A 285 -43.51 -18.33 4.93
CA THR A 285 -44.75 -18.38 5.74
C THR A 285 -44.48 -18.60 7.24
N VAL A 286 -43.62 -17.78 7.85
CA VAL A 286 -43.54 -17.57 9.31
C VAL A 286 -43.37 -16.07 9.58
N GLU A 287 -44.42 -15.49 10.15
CA GLU A 287 -44.52 -14.20 10.87
C GLU A 287 -44.00 -12.90 10.22
N GLY A 288 -44.94 -12.14 9.64
CA GLY A 288 -45.14 -10.73 10.05
C GLY A 288 -44.20 -9.66 9.47
N GLY A 289 -44.23 -9.44 8.16
CA GLY A 289 -43.65 -8.24 7.53
C GLY A 289 -44.32 -7.95 6.18
N ALA A 290 -44.60 -6.68 5.88
CA ALA A 290 -45.33 -6.28 4.67
C ALA A 290 -44.55 -6.64 3.40
N VAL A 291 -44.89 -7.79 2.80
CA VAL A 291 -44.28 -8.24 1.55
C VAL A 291 -44.79 -7.39 0.39
N ALA A 292 -43.88 -6.82 -0.40
CA ALA A 292 -44.20 -6.16 -1.65
C ALA A 292 -45.14 -7.05 -2.49
N ALA A 293 -46.20 -6.45 -3.06
CA ALA A 293 -47.21 -7.17 -3.82
C ALA A 293 -46.55 -7.98 -4.95
N ALA A 294 -46.92 -9.26 -5.06
CA ALA A 294 -46.38 -10.14 -6.10
C ALA A 294 -46.68 -9.53 -7.47
N LEU A 295 -45.64 -9.23 -8.23
CA LEU A 295 -45.82 -8.80 -9.60
C LEU A 295 -46.03 -10.08 -10.40
N GLY A 296 -47.21 -10.24 -11.01
CA GLY A 296 -47.38 -11.28 -12.03
C GLY A 296 -46.35 -11.11 -13.15
N GLN A 297 -46.22 -12.10 -14.03
CA GLN A 297 -45.27 -12.07 -15.15
C GLN A 297 -45.33 -10.77 -15.96
N GLU A 298 -46.53 -10.27 -16.27
CA GLU A 298 -46.72 -8.99 -16.98
C GLU A 298 -46.16 -7.78 -16.20
N GLY A 299 -46.25 -7.81 -14.87
CA GLY A 299 -45.71 -6.77 -13.99
C GLY A 299 -44.18 -6.75 -13.97
N TYR A 300 -43.54 -7.92 -13.92
CA TYR A 300 -42.08 -8.03 -14.04
C TYR A 300 -41.60 -7.60 -15.42
N LEU A 301 -42.30 -8.00 -16.49
CA LEU A 301 -41.94 -7.62 -17.85
C LEU A 301 -41.97 -6.09 -18.05
N ALA A 302 -43.04 -5.43 -17.59
CA ALA A 302 -43.16 -3.98 -17.68
C ALA A 302 -42.04 -3.27 -16.90
N ARG A 303 -41.69 -3.80 -15.72
CA ARG A 303 -40.66 -3.24 -14.85
C ARG A 303 -39.25 -3.41 -15.40
N LEU A 304 -38.96 -4.58 -15.98
CA LEU A 304 -37.73 -4.87 -16.71
C LEU A 304 -37.54 -3.88 -17.87
N LYS A 305 -38.57 -3.71 -18.71
CA LYS A 305 -38.52 -2.76 -19.84
C LYS A 305 -38.23 -1.34 -19.36
N LEU A 306 -38.95 -0.88 -18.34
CA LEU A 306 -38.73 0.44 -17.76
C LEU A 306 -37.32 0.61 -17.18
N PHE A 307 -36.80 -0.41 -16.48
CA PHE A 307 -35.47 -0.33 -15.86
C PHE A 307 -34.33 -0.32 -16.88
N PHE A 308 -34.45 -1.09 -17.97
CA PHE A 308 -33.47 -1.13 -19.05
C PHE A 308 -33.72 -0.11 -20.18
N GLY A 309 -34.74 0.74 -20.06
CA GLY A 309 -35.03 1.79 -21.05
C GLY A 309 -35.52 1.27 -22.41
N LEU A 310 -36.24 0.14 -22.41
CA LEU A 310 -36.76 -0.57 -23.59
C LEU A 310 -38.26 -0.35 -23.83
#